data_AF-A0A6D1AB79-F1
#
_entry.id   AF-A0A6D1AB79-F1
#
_cell.length_a   1.000
_cell.length_b   1.000
_cell.length_c   1.000
_cell.angle_alpha   90.00
_cell.angle_beta   90.00
_cell.angle_gamma   90.00
#
_symmetry.space_group_name_H-M   'P 1'
#
loop_
_entity.id
_entity.type
_entity.pdbx_description
1 polymer ?
#
loop_
_entity_poly.entity_id
_entity_poly.type
_entity_poly.pdbx_seq_one_letter_code
_entity_poly.pdbx_strand_id
1 'polypeptide(L)' 'MIKLGSHISFKSPNYLLGAAAESVNNKANCMMIYLGAPQTTKRVSVEKYKYNEYLEKYSKLITPDDIIVHAPYIVN' A
#
# COMPACT_ATOMS: atom_id res chain seq x y z
N MET A 1 -0.26 -16.90 -12.44
CA MET A 1 -0.21 -15.57 -13.10
C MET A 1 1.00 -14.83 -12.57
N ILE A 2 1.77 -14.14 -13.41
CA ILE A 2 2.92 -13.35 -12.95
C ILE A 2 2.43 -12.15 -12.14
N LYS A 3 3.06 -11.90 -10.99
CA LYS A 3 2.80 -10.72 -10.16
C LYS A 3 3.87 -9.67 -10.45
N LEU A 4 3.43 -8.50 -10.88
CA LEU A 4 4.28 -7.39 -11.26
C LEU A 4 3.73 -6.10 -10.65
N GLY A 5 4.61 -5.39 -9.96
CA GLY A 5 4.30 -4.18 -9.23
C GLY A 5 5.56 -3.46 -8.80
N SER A 6 5.38 -2.39 -8.02
CA SER A 6 6.47 -1.57 -7.53
C SER A 6 6.21 -1.10 -6.11
N HIS A 7 7.19 -0.40 -5.55
CA HIS A 7 7.01 0.37 -4.34
C HIS A 7 6.12 1.59 -4.61
N ILE A 8 5.07 1.76 -3.82
CA ILE A 8 4.12 2.87 -3.94
C ILE A 8 4.09 3.70 -2.65
N SER A 9 3.93 5.01 -2.81
CA SER A 9 3.92 5.94 -1.70
C SER A 9 2.67 5.79 -0.82
N PHE A 10 2.84 5.48 0.46
CA PHE A 10 1.77 5.43 1.45
C PHE A 10 1.60 6.79 2.15
N LYS A 11 0.89 7.71 1.50
CA LYS A 11 0.85 9.14 1.91
C LYS A 11 -0.57 9.68 2.12
N SER A 12 -0.66 10.72 2.95
CA SER A 12 -1.89 11.46 3.16
C SER A 12 -2.41 12.11 1.87
N PRO A 13 -3.73 12.31 1.73
CA PRO A 13 -4.78 11.91 2.68
C PRO A 13 -5.30 10.48 2.44
N ASN A 14 -4.87 9.80 1.37
CA ASN A 14 -5.55 8.61 0.86
C ASN A 14 -4.88 7.27 1.22
N TYR A 15 -3.61 7.26 1.62
CA TYR A 15 -2.90 6.10 2.16
C TYR A 15 -3.14 4.81 1.33
N LEU A 16 -3.75 3.76 1.90
CA LEU A 16 -3.93 2.48 1.21
C LEU A 16 -4.77 2.62 -0.06
N LEU A 17 -5.87 3.37 0.02
CA LEU A 17 -6.74 3.65 -1.12
C LEU A 17 -5.95 4.34 -2.25
N GLY A 18 -5.12 5.33 -1.90
CA GLY A 18 -4.30 6.06 -2.87
C GLY A 18 -3.22 5.19 -3.49
N ALA A 19 -2.55 4.36 -2.67
CA ALA A 19 -1.52 3.45 -3.14
C ALA A 19 -2.07 2.38 -4.09
N ALA A 20 -3.24 1.81 -3.78
CA ALA A 20 -3.92 0.86 -4.66
C ALA A 20 -4.36 1.53 -5.97
N ALA A 21 -4.90 2.75 -5.91
CA ALA A 21 -5.27 3.51 -7.10
C ALA A 21 -4.08 3.76 -8.04
N GLU A 22 -2.94 4.19 -7.47
CA GLU A 22 -1.71 4.42 -8.23
C GLU A 22 -1.19 3.12 -8.85
N SER A 23 -1.19 2.01 -8.10
CA SER A 23 -0.76 0.70 -8.60
C SER A 23 -1.59 0.23 -9.78
N VAL A 24 -2.92 0.31 -9.67
CA VAL A 24 -3.84 -0.08 -10.76
C VAL A 24 -3.66 0.82 -11.98
N ASN A 25 -3.50 2.14 -11.78
CA ASN A 25 -3.22 3.07 -12.89
C ASN A 25 -1.89 2.76 -13.59
N ASN A 26 -0.91 2.26 -12.86
CA ASN A 26 0.37 1.76 -13.37
C ASN A 26 0.27 0.37 -14.03
N LYS A 27 -0.94 -0.20 -14.15
CA LYS A 27 -1.20 -1.54 -14.69
C LYS A 27 -0.52 -2.67 -13.89
N ALA A 28 -0.25 -2.43 -12.61
CA ALA A 28 0.29 -3.43 -11.69
C ALA A 28 -0.83 -4.31 -11.12
N ASN A 29 -0.46 -5.51 -10.68
CA ASN A 29 -1.38 -6.46 -10.01
C ASN A 29 -0.87 -6.89 -8.61
N CYS A 30 0.21 -6.29 -8.14
CA CYS A 30 0.69 -6.33 -6.77
C CYS A 30 1.33 -4.97 -6.43
N MET A 31 1.59 -4.71 -5.15
CA MET A 31 2.29 -3.51 -4.72
C MET A 31 3.08 -3.73 -3.44
N MET A 32 4.09 -2.89 -3.22
CA MET A 32 4.79 -2.80 -1.95
C MET A 32 4.59 -1.43 -1.32
N ILE A 33 4.30 -1.39 -0.02
CA ILE A 33 4.11 -0.14 0.74
C ILE A 33 4.90 -0.17 2.06
N TYR A 34 5.27 1.00 2.55
CA TYR A 34 5.60 1.20 3.96
C TYR A 34 4.37 1.73 4.70
N LEU A 35 4.23 1.44 5.99
CA LEU A 35 3.14 2.00 6.83
C LEU A 35 3.49 3.37 7.45
N GLY A 36 4.44 4.10 6.83
CA GLY A 36 5.01 5.35 7.29
C GLY A 36 6.36 5.64 6.62
N ALA A 37 7.05 6.68 7.05
CA ALA A 37 8.37 7.02 6.51
C ALA A 37 9.41 5.93 6.92
N PRO A 38 10.16 5.34 5.96
CA PRO A 38 11.05 4.20 6.22
C PRO A 38 12.25 4.52 7.12
N GLN A 39 12.61 5.80 7.24
CA GLN A 39 13.68 6.33 8.09
C GLN A 39 13.25 6.56 9.55
N THR A 40 12.02 6.19 9.92
CA THR A 40 11.50 6.35 11.29
C THR A 40 10.70 5.13 11.73
N THR A 41 10.47 5.00 13.04
CA THR A 41 9.55 4.01 13.61
C THR A 41 8.10 4.51 13.68
N LYS A 42 7.84 5.79 13.36
CA LYS A 42 6.49 6.37 13.38
C LYS A 42 5.63 5.78 12.26
N ARG A 43 4.46 5.25 12.62
CA ARG A 43 3.50 4.67 11.67
C ARG A 43 2.21 5.46 11.63
N VAL A 44 1.58 5.41 10.48
CA VAL A 44 0.27 5.99 10.26
C VAL A 44 -0.74 5.16 11.04
N SER A 45 -1.68 5.80 11.75
CA SER A 45 -2.79 5.13 12.43
C SER A 45 -3.67 4.39 11.42
N VAL A 46 -4.09 3.17 11.75
CA VAL A 46 -4.91 2.29 10.90
C VAL A 46 -6.21 2.98 10.45
N GLU A 47 -6.77 3.83 11.30
CA GLU A 47 -8.02 4.56 11.02
C GLU A 47 -7.90 5.52 9.82
N LYS A 48 -6.66 5.91 9.47
CA LYS A 48 -6.39 6.77 8.31
C LYS A 48 -6.21 5.99 7.03
N TYR A 49 -6.15 4.66 7.05
CA TYR A 49 -5.73 3.88 5.88
C TYR A 49 -6.74 3.94 4.74
N LYS A 50 -8.00 4.30 5.01
CA LYS A 50 -9.11 4.18 4.07
C LYS A 50 -9.31 2.73 3.61
N TYR A 51 -9.27 1.83 4.59
CA TYR A 51 -9.30 0.39 4.37
C TYR A 51 -10.62 -0.07 3.73
N ASN A 52 -11.76 0.44 4.19
CA ASN A 52 -13.06 0.06 3.65
C ASN A 52 -13.20 0.50 2.18
N GLU A 53 -12.73 1.69 1.84
CA GLU A 53 -12.76 2.19 0.46
C GLU A 53 -11.79 1.41 -0.44
N TYR A 54 -10.63 0.99 0.08
CA TYR A 54 -9.74 0.06 -0.63
C TYR A 54 -10.43 -1.28 -0.90
N LEU A 55 -11.10 -1.85 0.11
CA LEU A 55 -11.82 -3.11 -0.04
C LEU A 55 -12.90 -3.02 -1.11
N GLU A 56 -13.67 -1.94 -1.13
CA GLU A 56 -14.73 -1.74 -2.12
C GLU A 56 -14.18 -1.60 -3.55
N LYS A 57 -13.12 -0.80 -3.73
CA LYS A 57 -12.69 -0.36 -5.08
C LYS A 57 -11.58 -1.20 -5.69
N TYR A 58 -10.69 -1.76 -4.88
CA TYR A 58 -9.41 -2.29 -5.36
C TYR A 58 -9.10 -3.72 -4.90
N SER A 59 -9.79 -4.28 -3.89
CA SER A 59 -9.50 -5.64 -3.40
C SER A 59 -9.63 -6.74 -4.46
N LYS A 60 -10.45 -6.52 -5.49
CA LYS A 60 -10.61 -7.45 -6.63
C LYS A 60 -9.50 -7.31 -7.68
N LEU A 61 -8.79 -6.19 -7.70
CA LEU A 61 -7.73 -5.88 -8.67
C LEU A 61 -6.35 -6.15 -8.09
N ILE A 62 -6.14 -5.75 -6.84
CA ILE A 62 -4.95 -6.03 -6.03
C ILE A 62 -5.46 -6.58 -4.70
N THR A 63 -5.38 -7.90 -4.55
CA THR A 63 -5.85 -8.58 -3.35
C THR A 63 -4.95 -8.26 -2.14
N PRO A 64 -5.43 -8.41 -0.90
CA PRO A 64 -4.58 -8.23 0.28
C PRO A 64 -3.30 -9.08 0.26
N ASP A 65 -3.36 -10.29 -0.30
CA ASP A 65 -2.21 -11.20 -0.43
C ASP A 65 -1.15 -10.69 -1.43
N ASP A 66 -1.54 -9.79 -2.33
CA ASP A 66 -0.66 -9.14 -3.31
C ASP A 66 -0.08 -7.81 -2.82
N ILE A 67 -0.30 -7.47 -1.54
CA ILE A 67 0.25 -6.27 -0.90
C ILE A 67 1.38 -6.67 0.03
N ILE A 68 2.60 -6.30 -0.34
CA ILE A 68 3.77 -6.49 0.50
C ILE A 68 3.95 -5.26 1.40
N VAL A 69 3.98 -5.49 2.71
CA VAL A 69 4.29 -4.44 3.68
C VAL A 69 5.77 -4.56 4.06
N HIS A 70 6.55 -3.53 3.77
CA HIS A 70 7.96 -3.49 4.12
C HIS A 70 8.17 -2.80 5.48
N ALA A 71 8.94 -3.45 6.35
CA ALA A 71 9.39 -2.88 7.62
C ALA A 71 10.37 -1.71 7.36
N PRO A 72 10.50 -0.70 8.24
CA PRO A 72 11.49 0.35 8.01
C PRO A 72 12.90 -0.25 7.97
N TYR A 73 13.80 0.33 7.19
CA TYR A 73 15.19 -0.17 7.12
C TYR A 73 16.01 0.12 8.38
N ILE A 74 15.45 0.89 9.33
CA ILE A 74 16.10 1.22 10.61
C ILE A 74 15.78 0.24 11.74
N VAL A 75 14.96 -0.79 11.49
CA VAL A 75 14.68 -1.84 12.50
C VAL A 75 15.79 -2.87 12.47
N ASN A 76 16.41 -3.08 13.64
CA ASN A 76 17.44 -4.08 13.90
C ASN A 76 16.85 -5.19 14.78
#